data_AF-A0A7S1SJU6-F1
#
_entry.id   AF-A0A7S1SJU6-F1
#
_cell.length_a   1.000
_cell.length_b   1.000
_cell.length_c   1.000
_cell.angle_alpha   90.00
_cell.angle_beta   90.00
_cell.angle_gamma   90.00
#
_symmetry.space_group_name_H-M   'P 1'
#
loop_
_entity.id
_entity.type
_entity.pdbx_description
1 polymer ?
#
loop_
_entity_poly.entity_id
_entity_poly.type
_entity_poly.pdbx_seq_one_letter_code
_entity_poly.pdbx_strand_id
1 'polypeptide(L)'
;GRWRGDMARKDDKESKTVAKKLAVFVVTFYTIYYVLSVIMTAAFDSAWKGSEGLGTYPFEHDKHLFNPGDGGAALGRWLAMVITYLAALLVNFFYVRTTRMTWDYACSTSLFHFVLSCIVTLSFPVNWIWWLTVILMTVFLWAAGDYTVYKFHDLRDIQLENA
;
A
#
# COMPACT_ATOMS: atom_id res chain seq x y z
N GLY A 1 18.10 9.32 -37.06
CA GLY A 1 17.16 8.18 -37.13
C GLY A 1 17.45 7.13 -36.08
N ARG A 2 18.56 6.39 -36.22
CA ARG A 2 18.91 5.22 -35.39
C ARG A 2 18.96 5.48 -33.86
N TRP A 3 19.64 6.54 -33.44
CA TRP A 3 19.75 6.91 -32.02
C TRP A 3 18.42 7.24 -31.32
N ARG A 4 17.42 7.78 -32.06
CA ARG A 4 16.07 8.00 -31.49
C ARG A 4 15.30 6.69 -31.31
N GLY A 5 15.46 5.73 -32.22
CA GLY A 5 14.83 4.42 -32.12
C GLY A 5 15.39 3.58 -30.97
N ASP A 6 16.69 3.66 -30.72
CA ASP A 6 17.34 2.94 -29.63
C ASP A 6 16.98 3.51 -28.25
N MET A 7 16.85 4.84 -28.13
CA MET A 7 16.36 5.48 -26.90
C MET A 7 14.91 5.09 -26.60
N ALA A 8 14.01 5.21 -27.58
CA ALA A 8 12.60 4.82 -27.41
C ALA A 8 12.45 3.35 -27.00
N ARG A 9 13.24 2.45 -27.59
CA ARG A 9 13.20 1.01 -27.24
C ARG A 9 13.75 0.71 -25.85
N LYS A 10 14.68 1.52 -25.33
CA LYS A 10 15.23 1.37 -23.98
C LYS A 10 14.21 1.85 -22.95
N ASP A 11 13.60 3.02 -23.19
CA ASP A 11 12.55 3.59 -22.33
C ASP A 11 11.36 2.63 -22.22
N ASP A 12 10.91 2.06 -23.34
CA ASP A 12 9.82 1.07 -23.36
C ASP A 12 10.11 -0.18 -22.50
N LYS A 13 11.36 -0.63 -22.47
CA LYS A 13 11.76 -1.82 -21.68
C LYS A 13 11.82 -1.49 -20.19
N GLU A 14 12.29 -0.30 -19.83
CA GLU A 14 12.32 0.15 -18.44
C GLU A 14 10.90 0.38 -17.91
N SER A 15 10.02 1.04 -18.68
CA SER A 15 8.62 1.23 -18.31
C SER A 15 7.88 -0.09 -18.10
N LYS A 16 8.06 -1.08 -18.99
CA LYS A 16 7.46 -2.42 -18.82
C LYS A 16 7.95 -3.13 -17.57
N THR A 17 9.23 -2.95 -17.22
CA THR A 17 9.82 -3.56 -16.02
C THR A 17 9.26 -2.92 -14.75
N VAL A 18 9.15 -1.59 -14.72
CA VAL A 18 8.55 -0.85 -13.60
C VAL A 18 7.08 -1.22 -13.42
N ALA A 19 6.30 -1.25 -14.50
CA ALA A 19 4.89 -1.65 -14.46
C ALA A 19 4.69 -3.07 -13.92
N LYS A 20 5.55 -4.02 -14.33
CA LYS A 20 5.49 -5.40 -13.83
C LYS A 20 5.81 -5.47 -12.33
N LYS A 21 6.81 -4.74 -11.86
CA LYS A 21 7.15 -4.66 -10.43
C LYS A 21 6.02 -4.04 -9.61
N LEU A 22 5.41 -2.97 -10.13
CA LEU A 22 4.26 -2.33 -9.52
C LEU A 22 3.06 -3.29 -9.44
N ALA A 23 2.77 -4.03 -10.51
CA ALA A 23 1.68 -5.01 -10.51
C ALA A 23 1.89 -6.10 -9.44
N VAL A 24 3.11 -6.64 -9.33
CA VAL A 24 3.45 -7.63 -8.29
C VAL A 24 3.33 -7.03 -6.88
N PHE A 25 3.76 -5.78 -6.70
CA PHE A 25 3.62 -5.06 -5.43
C PHE A 25 2.14 -4.92 -5.04
N VAL A 26 1.30 -4.46 -5.97
CA VAL A 26 -0.15 -4.26 -5.76
C VAL A 26 -0.84 -5.58 -5.42
N VAL A 27 -0.57 -6.65 -6.18
CA VAL A 27 -1.16 -7.96 -5.92
C VAL A 27 -0.75 -8.48 -4.54
N THR A 28 0.53 -8.35 -4.18
CA THR A 28 1.04 -8.76 -2.86
C THR A 28 0.39 -7.94 -1.75
N PHE A 29 0.29 -6.61 -1.93
CA PHE A 29 -0.34 -5.69 -0.99
C PHE A 29 -1.78 -6.09 -0.68
N TYR A 30 -2.61 -6.30 -1.71
CA TYR A 30 -4.00 -6.70 -1.50
C TYR A 30 -4.16 -8.12 -0.96
N THR A 31 -3.26 -9.03 -1.32
CA THR A 31 -3.25 -10.38 -0.74
C THR A 31 -3.03 -10.31 0.77
N ILE A 32 -2.03 -9.53 1.21
CA ILE A 32 -1.77 -9.30 2.64
C ILE A 32 -2.97 -8.61 3.29
N TYR A 33 -3.56 -7.61 2.62
CA TYR A 33 -4.72 -6.89 3.15
C TYR A 33 -5.88 -7.86 3.42
N TYR A 34 -6.27 -8.69 2.44
CA TYR A 34 -7.35 -9.66 2.65
C TYR A 34 -7.05 -10.67 3.75
N VAL A 35 -5.80 -11.15 3.87
CA VAL A 35 -5.41 -12.04 4.98
C VAL A 35 -5.56 -11.33 6.33
N LEU A 36 -5.07 -10.09 6.44
CA LEU A 36 -5.20 -9.30 7.66
C LEU A 36 -6.66 -8.96 7.96
N SER A 37 -7.47 -8.66 6.94
CA SER A 37 -8.91 -8.46 7.08
C SER A 37 -9.58 -9.68 7.68
N VAL A 38 -9.30 -10.89 7.18
CA VAL A 38 -9.82 -12.16 7.74
C VAL A 38 -9.41 -12.32 9.21
N ILE A 39 -8.15 -12.05 9.54
CA ILE A 39 -7.63 -12.16 10.91
C ILE A 39 -8.32 -11.14 11.83
N MET A 40 -8.49 -9.89 11.38
CA MET A 40 -9.17 -8.85 12.16
C MET A 40 -10.66 -9.16 12.32
N THR A 41 -11.32 -9.72 11.30
CA THR A 41 -12.70 -10.18 11.39
C THR A 41 -12.87 -11.26 12.45
N ALA A 42 -11.96 -12.23 12.49
CA ALA A 42 -11.95 -13.27 13.50
C ALA A 42 -11.61 -12.74 14.90
N ALA A 43 -10.66 -11.80 15.02
CA ALA A 43 -10.18 -11.27 16.29
C ALA A 43 -11.21 -10.37 17.01
N PHE A 44 -12.01 -9.60 16.27
CA PHE A 44 -12.96 -8.64 16.83
C PHE A 44 -14.42 -9.10 16.77
N ASP A 45 -14.65 -10.39 16.49
CA ASP A 45 -15.98 -11.00 16.28
C ASP A 45 -16.88 -10.16 15.35
N SER A 46 -16.25 -9.52 14.37
CA SER A 46 -16.83 -8.46 13.58
C SER A 46 -17.53 -9.00 12.35
N ALA A 47 -18.54 -9.83 12.60
CA ALA A 47 -19.48 -10.33 11.62
C ALA A 47 -18.85 -11.15 10.47
N TRP A 48 -18.75 -12.46 10.69
CA TRP A 48 -19.21 -13.44 9.68
C TRP A 48 -20.74 -13.38 9.45
N LYS A 49 -21.45 -12.58 10.26
CA LYS A 49 -22.90 -12.43 10.29
C LYS A 49 -23.34 -11.22 9.47
N GLY A 50 -23.26 -11.31 8.15
CA GLY A 50 -23.82 -10.26 7.28
C GLY A 50 -23.54 -10.50 5.80
N SER A 51 -24.48 -10.10 4.95
CA SER A 51 -24.38 -10.12 3.48
C SER A 51 -23.36 -9.11 2.92
N GLU A 52 -22.69 -8.37 3.79
CA GLU A 52 -21.58 -7.47 3.46
C GLU A 52 -20.30 -8.32 3.38
N GLY A 53 -20.11 -8.95 2.22
CA GLY A 53 -19.06 -9.94 2.02
C GLY A 53 -17.65 -9.43 2.32
N LEU A 54 -16.76 -10.34 2.74
CA LEU A 54 -15.32 -10.09 2.95
C LEU A 54 -14.65 -9.31 1.80
N GLY A 55 -15.21 -9.38 0.58
CA GLY A 55 -14.72 -8.65 -0.59
C GLY A 55 -14.61 -7.14 -0.40
N THR A 56 -15.49 -6.50 0.38
CA THR A 56 -15.51 -5.04 0.58
C THR A 56 -14.70 -4.59 1.80
N TYR A 57 -14.32 -5.51 2.69
CA TYR A 57 -13.69 -5.19 3.97
C TYR A 57 -12.43 -4.30 3.85
N PRO A 58 -11.50 -4.51 2.89
CA PRO A 58 -10.34 -3.63 2.73
C PRO A 58 -10.67 -2.22 2.26
N PHE A 59 -11.84 -2.03 1.63
CA PHE A 59 -12.24 -0.83 0.89
C PHE A 59 -13.27 0.02 1.64
N GLU A 60 -13.74 -0.50 2.77
CA GLU A 60 -14.78 0.11 3.57
C GLU A 60 -14.32 1.45 4.15
N HIS A 61 -15.18 2.45 3.97
CA HIS A 61 -14.89 3.83 4.35
C HIS A 61 -16.10 4.54 4.94
N ASP A 62 -17.22 3.85 5.11
CA ASP A 62 -18.37 4.40 5.82
C ASP A 62 -18.01 4.79 7.25
N LYS A 63 -18.59 5.88 7.75
CA LYS A 63 -18.26 6.42 9.08
C LYS A 63 -18.58 5.44 10.20
N HIS A 64 -19.67 4.67 10.09
CA HIS A 64 -20.11 3.75 11.12
C HIS A 64 -19.33 2.42 11.09
N LEU A 65 -18.77 2.08 9.93
CA LEU A 65 -17.97 0.87 9.73
C LEU A 65 -16.46 1.13 9.81
N PHE A 66 -16.02 2.38 9.75
CA PHE A 66 -14.61 2.77 9.77
C PHE A 66 -14.36 3.86 10.83
N ASN A 67 -14.45 3.47 12.11
CA ASN A 67 -14.21 4.34 13.24
C ASN A 67 -13.71 3.53 14.46
N PRO A 68 -12.52 3.84 15.02
CA PRO A 68 -11.99 3.13 16.18
C PRO A 68 -12.85 3.30 17.45
N GLY A 69 -13.73 4.31 17.50
CA GLY A 69 -14.62 4.57 18.64
C GLY A 69 -15.99 3.88 18.60
N ASP A 70 -16.42 3.35 17.45
CA ASP A 70 -17.81 2.86 17.26
C ASP A 70 -17.99 1.35 17.54
N GLY A 71 -16.92 0.65 17.93
CA GLY A 71 -16.96 -0.75 18.40
C GLY A 71 -15.93 -1.66 17.75
N GLY A 72 -15.88 -2.92 18.18
CA GLY A 72 -14.86 -3.89 17.74
C GLY A 72 -14.83 -4.10 16.23
N ALA A 73 -15.98 -4.08 15.57
CA ALA A 73 -16.08 -4.28 14.13
C ALA A 73 -15.55 -3.14 13.28
N ALA A 74 -15.82 -1.91 13.69
CA ALA A 74 -15.30 -0.72 13.03
C ALA A 74 -13.81 -0.52 13.34
N LEU A 75 -13.40 -0.83 14.57
CA LEU A 75 -12.01 -0.86 14.99
C LEU A 75 -11.19 -1.89 14.18
N GLY A 76 -11.71 -3.10 13.97
CA GLY A 76 -11.04 -4.14 13.21
C GLY A 76 -10.83 -3.77 11.74
N ARG A 77 -11.75 -3.01 11.13
CA ARG A 77 -11.60 -2.50 9.75
C ARG A 77 -10.52 -1.43 9.66
N TRP A 78 -10.58 -0.46 10.57
CA TRP A 78 -9.54 0.57 10.69
C TRP A 78 -8.15 -0.03 10.95
N LEU A 79 -8.07 -0.99 11.87
CA LEU A 79 -6.80 -1.62 12.24
C LEU A 79 -6.25 -2.50 11.12
N ALA A 80 -7.10 -3.20 10.36
CA ALA A 80 -6.67 -3.95 9.17
C ALA A 80 -5.95 -3.03 8.17
N MET A 81 -6.48 -1.83 7.95
CA MET A 81 -5.86 -0.83 7.09
C MET A 81 -4.49 -0.43 7.63
N VAL A 82 -4.41 -0.01 8.90
CA VAL A 82 -3.15 0.43 9.52
C VAL A 82 -2.08 -0.67 9.44
N ILE A 83 -2.41 -1.90 9.85
CA ILE A 83 -1.45 -3.01 9.82
C ILE A 83 -1.04 -3.34 8.38
N THR A 84 -1.94 -3.24 7.40
CA THR A 84 -1.59 -3.47 5.99
C THR A 84 -0.60 -2.43 5.49
N TYR A 85 -0.80 -1.15 5.80
CA TYR A 85 0.16 -0.11 5.44
C TYR A 85 1.51 -0.31 6.15
N LEU A 86 1.52 -0.79 7.40
CA LEU A 86 2.77 -1.19 8.07
C LEU A 86 3.43 -2.41 7.39
N ALA A 87 2.66 -3.41 6.98
CA ALA A 87 3.17 -4.56 6.24
C ALA A 87 3.69 -4.15 4.85
N ALA A 88 3.07 -3.17 4.21
CA ALA A 88 3.49 -2.62 2.94
C ALA A 88 4.86 -1.96 3.01
N LEU A 89 5.29 -1.44 4.17
CA LEU A 89 6.66 -1.00 4.38
C LEU A 89 7.66 -2.17 4.22
N LEU A 90 7.34 -3.35 4.75
CA LEU A 90 8.19 -4.54 4.60
C LEU A 90 8.23 -5.00 3.13
N VAL A 91 7.09 -4.99 2.45
CA VAL A 91 7.02 -5.28 1.01
C VAL A 91 7.87 -4.26 0.25
N ASN A 92 7.73 -2.97 0.53
CA ASN A 92 8.53 -1.91 -0.08
C ASN A 92 10.03 -2.15 0.18
N PHE A 93 10.42 -2.51 1.40
CA PHE A 93 11.79 -2.86 1.73
C PHE A 93 12.36 -4.01 0.89
N PHE A 94 11.60 -5.09 0.66
CA PHE A 94 12.06 -6.21 -0.15
C PHE A 94 12.12 -5.90 -1.65
N TYR A 95 11.15 -5.15 -2.19
CA TYR A 95 11.01 -4.93 -3.63
C TYR A 95 11.67 -3.63 -4.15
N VAL A 96 11.72 -2.58 -3.32
CA VAL A 96 12.17 -1.21 -3.69
C VAL A 96 13.63 -0.96 -3.28
N ARG A 97 14.33 -1.98 -2.74
CA ARG A 97 15.77 -2.03 -2.36
C ARG A 97 16.77 -1.46 -3.39
N THR A 98 16.31 -1.13 -4.58
CA THR A 98 17.08 -0.68 -5.74
C THR A 98 16.66 0.68 -6.32
N THR A 99 15.63 1.37 -5.80
CA THR A 99 15.09 2.58 -6.46
C THR A 99 14.78 3.71 -5.48
N ARG A 100 15.31 4.92 -5.75
CA ARG A 100 15.01 6.20 -5.06
C ARG A 100 13.57 6.73 -5.28
N MET A 101 12.65 5.87 -5.72
CA MET A 101 11.28 6.23 -6.12
C MET A 101 10.22 5.78 -5.10
N THR A 102 10.63 5.66 -3.82
CA THR A 102 9.78 5.36 -2.66
C THR A 102 8.53 6.23 -2.58
N TRP A 103 8.67 7.53 -2.88
CA TRP A 103 7.55 8.47 -3.00
C TRP A 103 6.51 8.03 -4.04
N ASP A 104 6.96 7.68 -5.25
CA ASP A 104 6.07 7.28 -6.35
C ASP A 104 5.27 6.03 -5.98
N TYR A 105 5.90 5.06 -5.30
CA TYR A 105 5.20 3.87 -4.79
C TYR A 105 4.19 4.21 -3.70
N ALA A 106 4.53 5.08 -2.75
CA ALA A 106 3.62 5.49 -1.68
C ALA A 106 2.38 6.20 -2.25
N CYS A 107 2.59 7.20 -3.12
CA CYS A 107 1.51 7.91 -3.79
C CYS A 107 0.67 7.02 -4.69
N SER A 108 1.30 6.16 -5.50
CA SER A 108 0.57 5.24 -6.39
C SER A 108 -0.27 4.24 -5.61
N THR A 109 0.24 3.71 -4.49
CA THR A 109 -0.50 2.79 -3.62
C THR A 109 -1.70 3.48 -2.99
N SER A 110 -1.50 4.70 -2.49
CA SER A 110 -2.55 5.51 -1.88
C SER A 110 -3.65 5.87 -2.87
N LEU A 111 -3.27 6.33 -4.07
CA LEU A 111 -4.20 6.65 -5.15
C LEU A 111 -4.97 5.41 -5.61
N PHE A 112 -4.28 4.29 -5.81
CA PHE A 112 -4.90 3.05 -6.24
C PHE A 112 -5.86 2.52 -5.18
N HIS A 113 -5.51 2.64 -3.90
CA HIS A 113 -6.40 2.32 -2.79
C HIS A 113 -7.65 3.19 -2.79
N PHE A 114 -7.52 4.51 -2.92
CA PHE A 114 -8.65 5.43 -3.04
C PHE A 114 -9.57 5.08 -4.22
N VAL A 115 -9.01 4.87 -5.41
CA VAL A 115 -9.78 4.55 -6.62
C VAL A 115 -10.52 3.22 -6.44
N LEU A 116 -9.85 2.18 -5.94
CA LEU A 116 -10.50 0.90 -5.69
C LEU A 116 -11.55 0.99 -4.59
N SER A 117 -11.31 1.76 -3.52
CA SER A 117 -12.30 1.97 -2.48
C SER A 117 -13.58 2.57 -3.05
N CYS A 118 -13.47 3.57 -3.93
CA CYS A 118 -14.62 4.14 -4.62
C CYS A 118 -15.32 3.14 -5.56
N ILE A 119 -14.57 2.34 -6.31
CA ILE A 119 -15.14 1.37 -7.27
C ILE A 119 -15.87 0.23 -6.54
N VAL A 120 -15.28 -0.30 -5.46
CA VAL A 120 -15.81 -1.48 -4.76
C VAL A 120 -17.03 -1.14 -3.92
N THR A 121 -17.01 0.01 -3.24
CA THR A 121 -18.14 0.47 -2.42
C THR A 121 -19.20 1.23 -3.24
N LEU A 122 -18.86 1.65 -4.46
CA LEU A 122 -19.68 2.54 -5.30
C LEU A 122 -20.06 3.85 -4.59
N SER A 123 -19.28 4.26 -3.59
CA SER A 123 -19.46 5.48 -2.81
C SER A 123 -18.18 6.30 -2.73
N PHE A 124 -18.32 7.60 -2.49
CA PHE A 124 -17.17 8.48 -2.26
C PHE A 124 -16.83 8.52 -0.77
N PRO A 125 -15.55 8.40 -0.38
CA PRO A 125 -15.15 8.46 1.02
C PRO A 125 -15.32 9.87 1.57
N VAL A 126 -16.39 10.07 2.34
CA VAL A 126 -16.65 11.32 3.09
C VAL A 126 -16.13 11.27 4.52
N ASN A 127 -15.63 10.11 4.97
CA ASN A 127 -15.14 9.90 6.33
C ASN A 127 -13.75 10.53 6.52
N TRP A 128 -13.66 11.54 7.40
CA TRP A 128 -12.40 12.23 7.70
C TRP A 128 -11.38 11.32 8.40
N ILE A 129 -11.81 10.33 9.18
CA ILE A 129 -10.92 9.37 9.86
C ILE A 129 -10.22 8.51 8.80
N TRP A 130 -10.96 8.09 7.78
CA TRP A 130 -10.42 7.37 6.63
C TRP A 130 -9.36 8.21 5.90
N TRP A 131 -9.68 9.46 5.56
CA TRP A 131 -8.72 10.37 4.91
C TRP A 131 -7.46 10.60 5.72
N LEU A 132 -7.58 10.88 7.01
CA LEU A 132 -6.41 11.04 7.88
C LEU A 132 -5.57 9.76 7.93
N THR A 133 -6.21 8.60 8.02
CA THR A 133 -5.50 7.31 8.06
C THR A 133 -4.74 7.09 6.77
N VAL A 134 -5.36 7.29 5.60
CA VAL A 134 -4.70 7.18 4.28
C VAL A 134 -3.51 8.12 4.20
N ILE A 135 -3.70 9.41 4.53
CA ILE A 135 -2.64 10.43 4.40
C ILE A 135 -1.48 10.13 5.34
N LEU A 136 -1.76 9.87 6.63
CA LEU A 136 -0.73 9.58 7.62
C LEU A 136 0.05 8.32 7.27
N MET A 137 -0.64 7.25 6.86
CA MET A 137 0.03 6.02 6.46
C MET A 137 0.83 6.16 5.17
N THR A 138 0.39 7.02 4.23
CA THR A 138 1.14 7.32 3.00
C THR A 138 2.43 8.08 3.33
N VAL A 139 2.35 9.12 4.17
CA VAL A 139 3.52 9.87 4.63
C VAL A 139 4.47 8.97 5.42
N PHE A 140 3.93 8.10 6.27
CA PHE A 140 4.72 7.11 7.00
C PHE A 140 5.46 6.15 6.06
N LEU A 141 4.78 5.59 5.05
CA LEU A 141 5.41 4.70 4.07
C LEU A 141 6.54 5.38 3.31
N TRP A 142 6.32 6.63 2.91
CA TRP A 142 7.35 7.43 2.24
C TRP A 142 8.54 7.68 3.17
N ALA A 143 8.32 8.24 4.35
CA ALA A 143 9.38 8.60 5.28
C ALA A 143 10.19 7.37 5.75
N ALA A 144 9.50 6.27 6.06
CA ALA A 144 10.16 5.02 6.44
C ALA A 144 10.86 4.37 5.25
N GLY A 145 10.29 4.45 4.04
CA GLY A 145 10.93 4.03 2.80
C GLY A 145 12.24 4.79 2.56
N ASP A 146 12.23 6.11 2.62
CA ASP A 146 13.41 6.96 2.47
C ASP A 146 14.46 6.67 3.54
N TYR A 147 14.05 6.50 4.79
CA TYR A 147 14.95 6.12 5.87
C TYR A 147 15.63 4.77 5.61
N THR A 148 14.89 3.76 5.14
CA THR A 148 15.48 2.46 4.78
C THR A 148 16.44 2.59 3.61
N VAL A 149 16.08 3.31 2.55
CA VAL A 149 16.98 3.50 1.40
C VAL A 149 18.26 4.22 1.83
N TYR A 150 18.16 5.29 2.63
CA TYR A 150 19.31 6.02 3.14
C TYR A 150 20.27 5.10 3.92
N LYS A 151 19.75 4.39 4.92
CA LYS A 151 20.58 3.52 5.78
C LYS A 151 21.22 2.35 5.04
N PHE A 152 20.50 1.73 4.09
CA PHE A 152 21.02 0.57 3.36
C PHE A 152 21.87 0.95 2.14
N HIS A 153 21.72 2.15 1.60
CA HIS A 153 22.64 2.66 0.57
C HIS A 153 24.01 2.95 1.16
N ASP A 154 24.04 3.67 2.29
CA ASP A 154 25.27 4.04 3.00
C ASP A 154 26.12 2.81 3.38
N LEU A 155 25.47 1.74 3.85
CA LEU A 155 26.15 0.47 4.17
C LEU A 155 26.80 -0.23 2.97
N ARG A 156 26.32 -0.01 1.74
CA ARG A 156 26.93 -0.61 0.53
C ARG A 156 28.14 0.17 0.06
N ASP A 157 28.11 1.50 0.20
CA ASP A 157 29.23 2.35 -0.20
C ASP A 157 30.47 2.06 0.67
N ILE A 158 30.28 1.77 1.97
CA ILE A 158 31.36 1.37 2.89
C ILE A 158 32.03 0.03 2.49
N GLN A 159 31.30 -0.90 1.85
CA GLN A 159 31.89 -2.17 1.42
C GLN A 159 32.72 -2.06 0.14
N LEU A 160 32.50 -1.01 -0.67
CA LEU A 160 33.23 -0.79 -1.91
C LEU A 160 34.54 -0.02 -1.71
N GLU A 161 34.66 0.80 -0.66
CA GLU A 161 35.92 1.47 -0.31
C GLU A 161 36.95 0.55 0.35
N ASN A 162 36.51 -0.59 0.90
CA ASN A 162 37.36 -1.54 1.63
C ASN A 162 37.73 -2.80 0.80
N ALA A 163 37.41 -2.83 -0.49
CA ALA A 163 37.70 -3.93 -1.42
C ALA A 163 38.63 -3.44 -2.54
#